data_AF-A0AAV6NSM5-F1
#
_entry.id   AF-A0AAV6NSM5-F1
#
_cell.length_a   1.000
_cell.length_b   1.000
_cell.length_c   1.000
_cell.angle_alpha   90.00
_cell.angle_beta   90.00
_cell.angle_gamma   90.00
#
_symmetry.space_group_name_H-M   'P 1'
#
loop_
_entity.id
_entity.type
_entity.pdbx_description
1 polymer ?
#
loop_
_entity_poly.entity_id
_entity_poly.type
_entity_poly.pdbx_seq_one_letter_code
_entity_poly.pdbx_strand_id
1 'polypeptide(L)'
;MKAVQKFDSPEKWQEFNEPIPRFDQTTLRENKLLEQTGITKDSTDYLWYTMRVEQDSPDSQQTLEVGSRAHVLHAFVNGIYAGESCSAHGAKNELSFYMNNNITLRHGTNNISLLSVTVGLSGSGAYLERRVLGLRRVKIGGKDYSMQPWGYKVGLSGENSQIFLGSGSNDTQWSKLENLSRPLTWYKTQFDAPSGGDPIALNLGSMGKGAVWVNGRGIGRYWVSFLTGKGEPSQKWYHVPRSFLKPTGNLLVIFEEETGNPVGITLDVVSITKTLFVDAQCT
;
A
#
# COMPACT_ATOMS: atom_id res chain seq x y z
N MET A 1 12.88 -20.95 9.52
CA MET A 1 13.41 -19.59 9.30
C MET A 1 14.23 -19.19 10.51
N LYS A 2 15.39 -18.57 10.33
CA LYS A 2 16.22 -18.04 11.41
C LYS A 2 16.61 -16.61 11.09
N ALA A 3 16.32 -15.67 11.98
CA ALA A 3 16.73 -14.27 11.82
C ALA A 3 18.26 -14.15 11.83
N VAL A 4 18.82 -13.47 10.83
CA VAL A 4 20.25 -13.18 10.69
C VAL A 4 20.55 -11.68 10.77
N GLN A 5 19.56 -10.83 10.51
CA GLN A 5 19.63 -9.38 10.73
C GLN A 5 18.30 -8.93 11.33
N LYS A 6 18.35 -8.12 12.39
CA LYS A 6 17.20 -7.38 12.88
C LYS A 6 17.33 -5.93 12.44
N PHE A 7 16.23 -5.30 12.09
CA PHE A 7 16.20 -3.87 11.75
C PHE A 7 15.68 -3.05 12.93
N ASP A 8 16.14 -3.38 14.14
CA ASP A 8 15.58 -2.94 15.43
C ASP A 8 16.16 -1.62 15.97
N SER A 9 16.93 -0.90 15.15
CA SER A 9 17.50 0.42 15.42
C SER A 9 16.64 1.53 14.76
N PRO A 10 15.73 2.22 15.49
CA PRO A 10 14.92 3.30 14.94
C PRO A 10 15.74 4.41 14.27
N GLU A 11 16.92 4.70 14.81
CA GLU A 11 17.86 5.71 14.32
C GLU A 11 18.46 5.41 12.95
N LYS A 12 18.40 4.14 12.50
CA LYS A 12 18.84 3.71 11.16
C LYS A 12 17.74 3.77 10.12
N TRP A 13 16.51 4.05 10.54
CA TRP A 13 15.38 4.21 9.64
C TRP A 13 15.15 5.68 9.33
N GLN A 14 14.80 5.93 8.08
CA GLN A 14 14.29 7.22 7.64
C GLN A 14 12.92 7.02 7.00
N GLU A 15 12.07 8.03 7.10
CA GLU A 15 10.71 7.99 6.57
C GLU A 15 10.42 9.16 5.62
N PHE A 16 9.46 8.94 4.73
CA PHE A 16 8.89 9.97 3.87
C PHE A 16 7.38 9.74 3.80
N ASN A 17 6.61 10.69 4.33
CA ASN A 17 5.14 10.64 4.32
C ASN A 17 4.64 11.00 2.92
N GLU A 18 3.88 10.10 2.29
CA GLU A 18 3.33 10.30 0.96
C GLU A 18 2.29 11.43 0.97
N PRO A 19 2.45 12.48 0.14
CA PRO A 19 1.53 13.61 0.16
C PRO A 19 0.17 13.25 -0.45
N ILE A 20 -0.88 13.61 0.28
CA ILE A 20 -2.27 13.44 -0.17
C ILE A 20 -2.64 14.55 -1.16
N PRO A 21 -2.96 14.22 -2.43
CA PRO A 21 -3.28 15.24 -3.42
C PRO A 21 -4.64 15.86 -3.13
N ARG A 22 -4.75 17.17 -3.44
CA ARG A 22 -6.01 17.92 -3.43
C ARG A 22 -6.53 18.09 -4.85
N PHE A 23 -7.82 18.39 -4.97
CA PHE A 23 -8.48 18.59 -6.27
C PHE A 23 -7.80 19.67 -7.12
N ASP A 24 -7.41 20.79 -6.50
CA ASP A 24 -6.76 21.92 -7.16
C ASP A 24 -5.39 21.57 -7.76
N GLN A 25 -4.70 20.57 -7.19
CA GLN A 25 -3.38 20.10 -7.63
C GLN A 25 -3.46 19.11 -8.81
N THR A 26 -4.65 18.59 -9.13
CA THR A 26 -4.81 17.64 -10.24
C THR A 26 -5.00 18.37 -11.57
N THR A 27 -4.32 17.86 -12.60
CA THR A 27 -4.40 18.38 -13.98
C THR A 27 -5.47 17.67 -14.80
N LEU A 28 -5.60 16.34 -14.66
CA LEU A 28 -6.67 15.55 -15.28
C LEU A 28 -7.96 15.70 -14.46
N ARG A 29 -9.02 16.19 -15.10
CA ARG A 29 -10.33 16.39 -14.47
C ARG A 29 -11.47 15.99 -15.39
N GLU A 30 -12.51 15.41 -14.81
CA GLU A 30 -13.73 14.99 -15.53
C GLU A 30 -14.97 15.20 -14.67
N ASN A 31 -16.13 15.40 -15.32
CA ASN A 31 -17.41 15.61 -14.62
C ASN A 31 -18.13 14.30 -14.26
N LYS A 32 -17.37 13.22 -14.10
CA LYS A 32 -17.83 11.87 -13.74
C LYS A 32 -16.69 11.05 -13.18
N LEU A 33 -17.01 9.96 -12.49
CA LEU A 33 -16.04 8.93 -12.12
C LEU A 33 -15.49 8.20 -13.35
N LEU A 34 -14.16 8.23 -13.51
CA LEU A 34 -13.44 7.42 -14.49
C LEU A 34 -13.05 6.07 -13.90
N GLU A 35 -13.02 5.05 -14.75
CA GLU A 35 -12.52 3.74 -14.36
C GLU A 35 -10.98 3.73 -14.25
N GLN A 36 -10.46 2.93 -13.33
CA GLN A 36 -9.06 2.99 -12.94
C GLN A 36 -8.11 2.44 -14.02
N THR A 37 -8.46 1.31 -14.61
CA THR A 37 -7.61 0.54 -15.54
C THR A 37 -7.26 1.30 -16.82
N GLY A 38 -8.17 2.07 -17.41
CA GLY A 38 -7.90 2.85 -18.61
C GLY A 38 -7.12 4.13 -18.34
N ILE A 39 -7.21 4.69 -17.12
CA ILE A 39 -6.38 5.82 -16.72
C ILE A 39 -4.96 5.36 -16.39
N THR A 40 -4.81 4.37 -15.50
CA THR A 40 -3.49 3.92 -15.04
C THR A 40 -2.78 3.09 -16.09
N LYS A 41 -3.51 2.44 -17.01
CA LYS A 41 -2.97 1.48 -18.00
C LYS A 41 -2.06 0.43 -17.34
N ASP A 42 -2.38 0.07 -16.10
CA ASP A 42 -1.61 -0.86 -15.26
C ASP A 42 -0.14 -0.44 -15.03
N SER A 43 0.20 0.86 -15.17
CA SER A 43 1.54 1.37 -14.88
C SER A 43 1.83 1.52 -13.39
N THR A 44 0.78 1.48 -12.56
CA THR A 44 0.79 1.62 -11.10
C THR A 44 -0.51 1.01 -10.55
N ASP A 45 -0.45 0.52 -9.32
CA ASP A 45 -1.64 0.05 -8.61
C ASP A 45 -2.54 1.17 -8.11
N TYR A 46 -2.03 2.40 -8.08
CA TYR A 46 -2.61 3.51 -7.32
C TYR A 46 -3.26 4.55 -8.23
N LEU A 47 -4.53 4.87 -7.96
CA LEU A 47 -5.22 6.00 -8.57
C LEU A 47 -5.92 6.84 -7.51
N TRP A 48 -5.57 8.11 -7.47
CA TRP A 48 -6.25 9.11 -6.65
C TRP A 48 -7.47 9.67 -7.37
N TYR A 49 -8.59 9.70 -6.65
CA TYR A 49 -9.83 10.39 -7.00
C TYR A 49 -10.02 11.52 -6.00
N THR A 50 -10.05 12.76 -6.47
CA THR A 50 -10.15 13.94 -5.62
C THR A 50 -11.39 14.75 -5.98
N MET A 51 -12.05 15.34 -4.99
CA MET A 51 -13.16 16.27 -5.21
C MET A 51 -13.21 17.33 -4.12
N ARG A 52 -13.98 18.40 -4.38
CA ARG A 52 -14.31 19.41 -3.38
C ARG A 52 -15.77 19.32 -3.00
N VAL A 53 -16.04 19.48 -1.72
CA VAL A 53 -17.38 19.52 -1.15
C VAL A 53 -17.52 20.81 -0.37
N GLU A 54 -18.46 21.66 -0.77
CA GLU A 54 -18.82 22.85 -0.01
C GLU A 54 -19.82 22.47 1.09
N GLN A 55 -19.59 23.00 2.28
CA GLN A 55 -20.42 22.80 3.46
C GLN A 55 -20.86 24.16 4.00
N ASP A 56 -22.12 24.52 3.74
CA ASP A 56 -22.69 25.83 4.12
C ASP A 56 -23.12 25.88 5.60
N SER A 57 -23.31 24.72 6.22
CA SER A 57 -23.65 24.59 7.65
C SER A 57 -22.39 24.56 8.52
N PRO A 58 -22.50 24.72 9.86
CA PRO A 58 -21.41 24.45 10.77
C PRO A 58 -20.81 23.05 10.56
N ASP A 59 -19.64 22.84 11.16
CA ASP A 59 -18.96 21.55 11.14
C ASP A 59 -19.92 20.42 11.51
N SER A 60 -20.02 19.41 10.65
CA SER A 60 -20.98 18.32 10.83
C SER A 60 -20.37 16.97 10.49
N GLN A 61 -20.82 15.94 11.22
CA GLN A 61 -20.53 14.56 10.87
C GLN A 61 -21.48 14.13 9.75
N GLN A 62 -20.91 13.49 8.74
CA GLN A 62 -21.62 12.97 7.57
C GLN A 62 -21.13 11.55 7.28
N THR A 63 -21.99 10.73 6.69
CA THR A 63 -21.58 9.41 6.20
C THR A 63 -21.04 9.53 4.78
N LEU A 64 -19.81 9.09 4.55
CA LEU A 64 -19.19 8.87 3.25
C LEU A 64 -19.40 7.42 2.84
N GLU A 65 -20.15 7.20 1.77
CA GLU A 65 -20.37 5.88 1.17
C GLU A 65 -19.67 5.82 -0.19
N VAL A 66 -18.77 4.85 -0.38
CA VAL A 66 -18.06 4.67 -1.65
C VAL A 66 -18.23 3.24 -2.14
N GLY A 67 -18.91 3.08 -3.27
CA GLY A 67 -18.98 1.82 -4.00
C GLY A 67 -17.78 1.71 -4.94
N SER A 68 -16.99 0.65 -4.81
CA SER A 68 -15.79 0.42 -5.61
C SER A 68 -15.77 -0.99 -6.20
N ARG A 69 -15.15 -1.11 -7.39
CA ARG A 69 -14.75 -2.40 -7.98
C ARG A 69 -13.24 -2.63 -7.89
N ALA A 70 -12.50 -1.73 -7.24
CA ALA A 70 -11.09 -1.94 -6.94
C ALA A 70 -10.92 -3.01 -5.85
N HIS A 71 -9.68 -3.23 -5.42
CA HIS A 71 -9.36 -4.25 -4.42
C HIS A 71 -9.16 -3.65 -3.04
N VAL A 72 -8.64 -2.43 -2.95
CA VAL A 72 -8.56 -1.64 -1.71
C VAL A 72 -8.98 -0.20 -2.00
N LEU A 73 -9.55 0.46 -1.00
CA LEU A 73 -9.87 1.88 -1.02
C LEU A 73 -9.44 2.51 0.30
N HIS A 74 -8.79 3.67 0.23
CA HIS A 74 -8.49 4.53 1.37
C HIS A 74 -9.18 5.89 1.21
N ALA A 75 -9.63 6.49 2.30
CA ALA A 75 -10.27 7.80 2.29
C ALA A 75 -9.55 8.82 3.16
N PHE A 76 -9.42 10.03 2.63
CA PHE A 76 -8.83 11.18 3.31
C PHE A 76 -9.76 12.39 3.19
N VAL A 77 -9.94 13.10 4.31
CA VAL A 77 -10.71 14.34 4.39
C VAL A 77 -9.80 15.44 4.86
N ASN A 78 -9.66 16.49 4.06
CA ASN A 78 -8.75 17.61 4.31
C ASN A 78 -7.30 17.16 4.61
N GLY A 79 -6.85 16.09 3.95
CA GLY A 79 -5.51 15.52 4.12
C GLY A 79 -5.34 14.60 5.33
N ILE A 80 -6.39 14.38 6.12
CA ILE A 80 -6.38 13.50 7.28
C ILE A 80 -7.05 12.17 6.93
N TYR A 81 -6.44 11.06 7.32
CA TYR A 81 -6.98 9.72 7.11
C TYR A 81 -8.33 9.56 7.84
N ALA A 82 -9.35 9.05 7.14
CA ALA A 82 -10.73 9.09 7.62
C ALA A 82 -11.10 8.02 8.68
N GLY A 83 -10.13 7.23 9.20
CA GLY A 83 -10.31 6.29 10.33
C GLY A 83 -9.93 4.83 10.05
N GLU A 84 -9.84 4.00 11.10
CA GLU A 84 -9.34 2.60 11.03
C GLU A 84 -10.21 1.66 10.18
N SER A 85 -11.52 1.94 10.05
CA SER A 85 -12.45 1.21 9.17
C SER A 85 -12.39 1.65 7.69
N CYS A 86 -11.46 2.53 7.32
CA CYS A 86 -11.37 3.14 5.99
C CYS A 86 -10.53 2.39 4.98
N SER A 87 -10.03 1.21 5.34
CA SER A 87 -9.49 0.23 4.40
C SER A 87 -10.55 -0.84 4.20
N ALA A 88 -11.23 -0.81 3.06
CA ALA A 88 -12.12 -1.90 2.66
C ALA A 88 -11.45 -2.67 1.53
N HIS A 89 -11.42 -3.99 1.68
CA HIS A 89 -10.92 -4.91 0.65
C HIS A 89 -12.02 -5.84 0.15
N GLY A 90 -12.03 -6.07 -1.16
CA GLY A 90 -12.91 -7.07 -1.77
C GLY A 90 -12.38 -8.50 -1.58
N ALA A 91 -13.27 -9.48 -1.52
CA ALA A 91 -12.88 -10.89 -1.61
C ALA A 91 -12.58 -11.30 -3.05
N LYS A 92 -11.75 -12.33 -3.27
CA LYS A 92 -11.38 -12.84 -4.61
C LYS A 92 -12.59 -13.15 -5.53
N ASN A 93 -13.75 -13.44 -4.94
CA ASN A 93 -14.99 -13.76 -5.65
C ASN A 93 -16.03 -12.63 -5.62
N GLU A 94 -15.75 -11.51 -4.95
CA GLU A 94 -16.63 -10.34 -4.89
C GLU A 94 -16.17 -9.27 -5.87
N LEU A 95 -17.05 -8.91 -6.81
CA LEU A 95 -16.73 -7.97 -7.90
C LEU A 95 -16.82 -6.50 -7.49
N SER A 96 -17.31 -6.22 -6.27
CA SER A 96 -17.49 -4.87 -5.74
C SER A 96 -17.69 -4.90 -4.23
N PHE A 97 -17.24 -3.85 -3.55
CA PHE A 97 -17.52 -3.60 -2.15
C PHE A 97 -18.02 -2.17 -1.93
N TYR A 98 -18.58 -1.93 -0.74
CA TYR A 98 -18.94 -0.59 -0.27
C TYR A 98 -18.13 -0.26 0.99
N MET A 99 -17.56 0.93 1.02
CA MET A 99 -16.93 1.52 2.20
C MET A 99 -17.87 2.58 2.77
N ASN A 100 -18.21 2.49 4.05
CA ASN A 100 -19.08 3.44 4.75
C ASN A 100 -18.36 3.98 5.98
N ASN A 101 -18.04 5.28 5.98
CA ASN A 101 -17.30 5.92 7.06
C ASN A 101 -17.99 7.19 7.56
N ASN A 102 -17.86 7.48 8.85
CA ASN A 102 -18.25 8.77 9.40
C ASN A 102 -17.10 9.76 9.21
N ILE A 103 -17.34 10.82 8.47
CA ILE A 103 -16.39 11.89 8.21
C ILE A 103 -16.89 13.21 8.81
N THR A 104 -15.98 14.08 9.23
CA THR A 104 -16.31 15.44 9.64
C THR A 104 -16.05 16.40 8.49
N LEU A 105 -17.08 17.10 8.04
CA LEU A 105 -16.95 18.22 7.11
C LEU A 105 -16.93 19.51 7.92
N ARG A 106 -15.93 20.36 7.67
CA ARG A 106 -15.87 21.71 8.27
C ARG A 106 -16.66 22.70 7.43
N HIS A 107 -17.11 23.80 8.03
CA HIS A 107 -17.72 24.90 7.27
C HIS A 107 -16.79 25.40 6.15
N GLY A 108 -17.34 25.61 4.96
CA GLY A 108 -16.64 25.97 3.73
C GLY A 108 -16.13 24.77 2.93
N THR A 109 -15.03 24.97 2.19
CA THR A 109 -14.51 23.97 1.24
C THR A 109 -13.77 22.83 1.96
N ASN A 110 -14.22 21.61 1.70
CA ASN A 110 -13.58 20.37 2.12
C ASN A 110 -12.97 19.66 0.91
N ASN A 111 -11.75 19.13 1.07
CA ASN A 111 -11.12 18.27 0.08
C ASN A 111 -11.34 16.82 0.47
N ILE A 112 -11.91 16.02 -0.44
CA ILE A 112 -12.05 14.58 -0.29
C ILE A 112 -11.09 13.93 -1.28
N SER A 113 -10.20 13.09 -0.77
CA SER A 113 -9.21 12.36 -1.57
C SER A 113 -9.35 10.87 -1.29
N LEU A 114 -9.63 10.10 -2.33
CA LEU A 114 -9.87 8.66 -2.27
C LEU A 114 -8.77 7.96 -3.05
N LEU A 115 -8.04 7.05 -2.42
CA LEU A 115 -7.00 6.26 -3.06
C LEU A 115 -7.55 4.89 -3.40
N SER A 116 -7.75 4.63 -4.69
CA SER A 116 -8.18 3.34 -5.22
C SER A 116 -6.97 2.49 -5.57
N VAL A 117 -6.95 1.23 -5.13
CA VAL A 117 -5.79 0.35 -5.26
C VAL A 117 -6.16 -0.97 -5.96
N THR A 118 -5.35 -1.36 -6.94
CA THR A 118 -5.41 -2.69 -7.55
C THR A 118 -4.43 -3.67 -6.92
N VAL A 119 -4.81 -4.95 -6.84
CA VAL A 119 -3.93 -6.03 -6.36
C VAL A 119 -3.81 -7.08 -7.45
N GLY A 120 -3.34 -6.62 -8.61
CA GLY A 120 -3.34 -7.38 -9.86
C GLY A 120 -4.67 -7.33 -10.62
N LEU A 121 -4.63 -7.83 -11.85
CA LEU A 121 -5.79 -7.99 -12.72
C LEU A 121 -6.23 -9.46 -12.75
N SER A 122 -7.50 -9.70 -13.06
CA SER A 122 -8.04 -11.06 -13.17
C SER A 122 -7.29 -11.86 -14.25
N GLY A 123 -6.70 -13.00 -13.87
CA GLY A 123 -5.93 -13.85 -14.80
C GLY A 123 -6.72 -14.94 -15.51
N SER A 124 -8.01 -15.13 -15.20
CA SER A 124 -8.84 -16.17 -15.83
C SER A 124 -10.34 -15.81 -15.81
N GLY A 125 -11.09 -16.33 -16.79
CA GLY A 125 -12.52 -16.10 -16.97
C GLY A 125 -12.88 -15.60 -18.37
N ALA A 126 -14.18 -15.56 -18.71
CA ALA A 126 -14.65 -14.99 -19.97
C ALA A 126 -14.71 -13.45 -19.89
N TYR A 127 -14.48 -12.79 -21.03
CA TYR A 127 -14.59 -11.33 -21.20
C TYR A 127 -13.77 -10.51 -20.21
N LEU A 128 -12.54 -10.94 -19.91
CA LEU A 128 -11.64 -10.26 -18.97
C LEU A 128 -11.38 -8.81 -19.39
N GLU A 129 -11.33 -8.55 -20.69
CA GLU A 129 -11.14 -7.22 -21.29
C GLU A 129 -12.28 -6.24 -20.98
N ARG A 130 -13.44 -6.73 -20.52
CA ARG A 130 -14.59 -5.89 -20.14
C ARG A 130 -14.61 -5.55 -18.65
N ARG A 131 -13.71 -6.13 -17.86
CA ARG A 131 -13.65 -5.86 -16.42
C ARG A 131 -13.06 -4.48 -16.20
N VAL A 132 -13.77 -3.69 -15.40
CA VAL A 132 -13.40 -2.31 -15.10
C VAL A 132 -13.25 -2.14 -13.59
N LEU A 133 -12.13 -1.56 -13.16
CA LEU A 133 -11.81 -1.33 -11.75
C LEU A 133 -11.98 0.14 -11.36
N GLY A 134 -11.84 0.45 -10.07
CA GLY A 134 -12.01 1.80 -9.53
C GLY A 134 -13.41 2.09 -8.99
N LEU A 135 -13.63 3.36 -8.64
CA LEU A 135 -14.85 3.83 -8.00
C LEU A 135 -16.05 3.77 -8.96
N ARG A 136 -17.22 3.45 -8.42
CA ARG A 136 -18.50 3.39 -9.14
C ARG A 136 -19.56 4.32 -8.59
N ARG A 137 -19.50 4.60 -7.29
CA ARG A 137 -20.43 5.51 -6.63
C ARG A 137 -19.76 6.18 -5.45
N VAL A 138 -20.04 7.47 -5.25
CA VAL A 138 -19.65 8.22 -4.05
C VAL A 138 -20.86 9.00 -3.55
N LYS A 139 -21.23 8.81 -2.28
CA LYS A 139 -22.26 9.58 -1.60
C LYS A 139 -21.73 10.19 -0.31
N ILE A 140 -22.21 11.38 0.01
CA ILE A 140 -21.94 12.04 1.30
C ILE A 140 -23.28 12.54 1.84
N GLY A 141 -23.64 12.13 3.07
CA GLY A 141 -24.91 12.50 3.69
C GLY A 141 -26.12 12.09 2.84
N GLY A 142 -26.02 10.97 2.11
CA GLY A 142 -27.04 10.48 1.19
C GLY A 142 -27.08 11.13 -0.20
N LYS A 143 -26.42 12.29 -0.41
CA LYS A 143 -26.32 12.96 -1.72
C LYS A 143 -25.27 12.28 -2.60
N ASP A 144 -25.59 12.03 -3.87
CA ASP A 144 -24.69 11.38 -4.84
C ASP A 144 -23.76 12.40 -5.53
N TYR A 145 -22.45 12.15 -5.44
CA TYR A 145 -21.37 12.97 -6.00
C TYR A 145 -20.68 12.31 -7.21
N SER A 146 -21.21 11.19 -7.71
CA SER A 146 -20.57 10.41 -8.79
C SER A 146 -20.52 11.15 -10.14
N MET A 147 -21.45 12.07 -10.36
CA MET A 147 -21.55 12.94 -11.55
C MET A 147 -21.24 14.39 -11.18
N GLN A 148 -20.05 14.61 -10.61
CA GLN A 148 -19.52 15.92 -10.22
C GLN A 148 -18.10 16.07 -10.77
N PRO A 149 -17.47 17.26 -10.70
CA PRO A 149 -16.08 17.43 -11.07
C PRO A 149 -15.15 16.61 -10.15
N TRP A 150 -14.44 15.66 -10.76
CA TRP A 150 -13.42 14.81 -10.13
C TRP A 150 -12.04 15.11 -10.72
N GLY A 151 -11.03 15.16 -9.85
CA GLY A 151 -9.63 15.32 -10.21
C GLY A 151 -8.86 14.03 -10.00
N TYR A 152 -7.92 13.73 -10.89
CA TYR A 152 -7.22 12.45 -10.93
C TYR A 152 -5.70 12.63 -10.83
N LYS A 153 -5.04 11.77 -10.06
CA LYS A 153 -3.58 11.63 -10.04
C LYS A 153 -3.21 10.14 -10.13
N VAL A 154 -2.47 9.81 -11.18
CA VAL A 154 -1.94 8.46 -11.41
C VAL A 154 -0.70 8.25 -10.54
N GLY A 155 -0.69 7.16 -9.78
CA GLY A 155 0.45 6.74 -8.97
C GLY A 155 0.69 7.57 -7.72
N LEU A 156 1.69 7.12 -6.97
CA LEU A 156 2.20 7.80 -5.79
C LEU A 156 3.32 8.77 -6.19
N SER A 157 3.53 9.82 -5.39
CA SER A 157 4.65 10.76 -5.56
C SER A 157 5.98 10.05 -5.38
N GLY A 158 6.08 9.13 -4.41
CA GLY A 158 7.28 8.30 -4.25
C GLY A 158 7.56 7.38 -5.45
N GLU A 159 6.51 6.90 -6.14
CA GLU A 159 6.68 6.14 -7.39
C GLU A 159 7.16 7.04 -8.52
N ASN A 160 6.53 8.21 -8.70
CA ASN A 160 6.86 9.17 -9.75
C ASN A 160 8.28 9.74 -9.61
N SER A 161 8.74 9.92 -8.38
CA SER A 161 10.13 10.34 -8.07
C SER A 161 11.10 9.15 -7.98
N GLN A 162 10.63 7.92 -8.19
CA GLN A 162 11.40 6.68 -8.14
C GLN A 162 12.29 6.58 -6.89
N ILE A 163 11.73 6.88 -5.71
CA ILE A 163 12.51 7.04 -4.47
C ILE A 163 13.16 5.74 -3.98
N PHE A 164 12.75 4.61 -4.55
CA PHE A 164 13.37 3.29 -4.37
C PHE A 164 14.69 3.12 -5.13
N LEU A 165 15.02 4.00 -6.08
CA LEU A 165 16.32 4.05 -6.76
C LEU A 165 17.30 4.93 -5.98
N GLY A 166 18.60 4.61 -6.05
CA GLY A 166 19.64 5.36 -5.33
C GLY A 166 19.64 6.87 -5.63
N SER A 167 19.39 7.28 -6.87
CA SER A 167 19.29 8.70 -7.25
C SER A 167 18.04 9.37 -6.66
N GLY A 168 16.84 8.84 -6.95
CA GLY A 168 15.58 9.40 -6.45
C GLY A 168 15.50 9.40 -4.92
N SER A 169 16.11 8.39 -4.26
CA SER A 169 16.21 8.33 -2.81
C SER A 169 17.05 9.47 -2.21
N ASN A 170 18.08 9.93 -2.93
CA ASN A 170 18.95 11.00 -2.46
C ASN A 170 18.32 12.39 -2.62
N ASP A 171 17.48 12.57 -3.65
CA ASP A 171 16.78 13.84 -3.91
C ASP A 171 15.55 14.04 -3.00
N THR A 172 15.10 12.98 -2.34
CA THR A 172 13.94 13.00 -1.43
C THR A 172 14.32 13.54 -0.05
N GLN A 173 13.48 14.40 0.50
CA GLN A 173 13.66 14.95 1.85
C GLN A 173 13.14 13.95 2.90
N TRP A 174 14.00 13.00 3.28
CA TRP A 174 13.68 12.01 4.32
C TRP A 174 13.78 12.60 5.73
N SER A 175 12.83 12.28 6.59
CA SER A 175 12.89 12.56 8.02
C SER A 175 13.39 11.34 8.79
N LYS A 176 13.76 11.55 10.06
CA LYS A 176 13.99 10.43 10.99
C LYS A 176 12.67 9.71 11.25
N LEU A 177 12.74 8.42 11.56
CA LEU A 177 11.57 7.64 11.96
C LEU A 177 10.85 8.30 13.15
N GLU A 178 9.57 8.60 12.98
CA GLU A 178 8.70 9.10 14.06
C GLU A 178 8.09 7.93 14.85
N ASN A 179 7.71 8.17 16.11
CA ASN A 179 7.08 7.14 16.96
C ASN A 179 5.63 6.82 16.54
N LEU A 180 5.03 7.59 15.62
CA LEU A 180 3.65 7.43 15.20
C LEU A 180 3.60 6.75 13.83
N SER A 181 3.03 5.53 13.76
CA SER A 181 2.75 4.89 12.48
C SER A 181 1.64 5.67 11.74
N ARG A 182 1.92 6.08 10.51
CA ARG A 182 0.95 6.74 9.63
C ARG A 182 0.77 5.95 8.33
N PRO A 183 -0.45 5.93 7.75
CA PRO A 183 -0.66 5.35 6.44
C PRO A 183 0.04 6.12 5.34
N LEU A 184 0.35 5.39 4.26
CA LEU A 184 1.08 5.88 3.11
C LEU A 184 2.46 6.45 3.49
N THR A 185 3.28 5.64 4.15
CA THR A 185 4.63 6.02 4.56
C THR A 185 5.66 5.21 3.80
N TRP A 186 6.66 5.88 3.26
CA TRP A 186 7.85 5.24 2.74
C TRP A 186 8.90 5.14 3.83
N TYR A 187 9.53 3.98 3.95
CA TYR A 187 10.64 3.73 4.86
C TYR A 187 11.89 3.35 4.06
N LYS A 188 13.05 3.79 4.53
CA LYS A 188 14.33 3.27 4.04
C LYS A 188 15.35 3.00 5.13
N THR A 189 16.21 2.03 4.86
CA THR A 189 17.40 1.73 5.67
C THR A 189 18.47 1.06 4.80
N GLN A 190 19.63 0.77 5.39
CA GLN A 190 20.72 0.05 4.72
C GLN A 190 21.15 -1.18 5.53
N PHE A 191 21.59 -2.21 4.82
CA PHE A 191 22.08 -3.45 5.44
C PHE A 191 23.17 -4.14 4.61
N ASP A 192 23.97 -4.96 5.28
CA ASP A 192 24.98 -5.79 4.63
C ASP A 192 24.42 -7.17 4.29
N ALA A 193 24.94 -7.79 3.24
CA ALA A 193 24.49 -9.12 2.85
C ALA A 193 24.85 -10.15 3.94
N PRO A 194 23.91 -10.99 4.38
CA PRO A 194 24.24 -12.04 5.33
C PRO A 194 25.23 -13.03 4.70
N SER A 195 26.06 -13.68 5.52
CA SER A 195 27.00 -14.68 5.04
C SER A 195 26.29 -15.93 4.50
N GLY A 196 27.05 -16.79 3.79
CA GLY A 196 26.57 -18.05 3.24
C GLY A 196 25.78 -17.94 1.94
N GLY A 197 25.38 -19.09 1.40
CA GLY A 197 24.66 -19.22 0.13
C GLY A 197 23.16 -19.51 0.26
N ASP A 198 22.65 -19.67 1.47
CA ASP A 198 21.26 -20.07 1.70
C ASP A 198 20.27 -18.99 1.24
N PRO A 199 19.08 -19.35 0.74
CA PRO A 199 18.04 -18.38 0.41
C PRO A 199 17.65 -17.51 1.61
N ILE A 200 17.29 -16.27 1.34
CA ILE A 200 16.90 -15.29 2.36
C ILE A 200 15.54 -14.68 2.06
N ALA A 201 14.86 -14.25 3.11
CA ALA A 201 13.58 -13.56 3.00
C ALA A 201 13.49 -12.45 4.04
N LEU A 202 12.80 -11.36 3.69
CA LEU A 202 12.35 -10.37 4.64
C LEU A 202 11.12 -10.87 5.36
N ASN A 203 11.17 -10.89 6.67
CA ASN A 203 10.02 -11.08 7.54
C ASN A 203 9.38 -9.71 7.77
N LEU A 204 8.22 -9.49 7.16
CA LEU A 204 7.45 -8.25 7.24
C LEU A 204 6.31 -8.35 8.26
N GLY A 205 6.38 -9.28 9.21
CA GLY A 205 5.27 -9.56 10.13
C GLY A 205 4.84 -8.41 11.04
N SER A 206 5.63 -7.34 11.12
CA SER A 206 5.30 -6.10 11.85
C SER A 206 4.69 -5.02 10.95
N MET A 207 4.50 -5.31 9.67
CA MET A 207 4.02 -4.38 8.64
C MET A 207 2.57 -4.69 8.26
N GLY A 208 1.93 -3.78 7.50
CA GLY A 208 0.56 -3.92 7.02
C GLY A 208 0.51 -4.41 5.58
N LYS A 209 0.44 -3.47 4.65
CA LYS A 209 0.36 -3.72 3.20
C LYS A 209 1.30 -2.78 2.46
N GLY A 210 1.85 -3.22 1.33
CA GLY A 210 2.57 -2.31 0.45
C GLY A 210 3.48 -3.02 -0.53
N ALA A 211 4.65 -2.42 -0.79
CA ALA A 211 5.63 -2.95 -1.73
C ALA A 211 7.06 -2.75 -1.23
N VAL A 212 7.97 -3.64 -1.63
CA VAL A 212 9.36 -3.64 -1.18
C VAL A 212 10.33 -3.64 -2.34
N TRP A 213 11.41 -2.89 -2.20
CA TRP A 213 12.54 -2.84 -3.11
C TRP A 213 13.86 -3.07 -2.38
N VAL A 214 14.75 -3.79 -3.03
CA VAL A 214 16.15 -3.97 -2.62
C VAL A 214 17.05 -3.50 -3.75
N ASN A 215 17.89 -2.50 -3.48
CA ASN A 215 18.76 -1.87 -4.47
C ASN A 215 18.01 -1.43 -5.74
N GLY A 216 16.82 -0.84 -5.59
CA GLY A 216 15.96 -0.39 -6.69
C GLY A 216 15.20 -1.49 -7.42
N ARG A 217 15.36 -2.76 -7.04
CA ARG A 217 14.66 -3.89 -7.64
C ARG A 217 13.48 -4.27 -6.76
N GLY A 218 12.27 -4.21 -7.32
CA GLY A 218 11.06 -4.64 -6.63
C GLY A 218 11.10 -6.14 -6.34
N ILE A 219 10.89 -6.51 -5.08
CA ILE A 219 10.81 -7.92 -4.65
C ILE A 219 9.36 -8.41 -4.51
N GLY A 220 8.39 -7.49 -4.60
CA GLY A 220 6.97 -7.80 -4.66
C GLY A 220 6.11 -6.91 -3.76
N ARG A 221 4.79 -7.14 -3.87
CA ARG A 221 3.79 -6.61 -2.95
C ARG A 221 3.77 -7.47 -1.69
N TYR A 222 3.54 -6.85 -0.54
CA TYR A 222 3.22 -7.54 0.69
C TYR A 222 1.83 -7.16 1.19
N TRP A 223 1.18 -8.12 1.86
CA TRP A 223 -0.10 -7.88 2.52
C TRP A 223 -0.24 -8.79 3.75
N VAL A 224 0.44 -8.38 4.81
CA VAL A 224 0.58 -9.14 6.06
C VAL A 224 -0.69 -9.04 6.90
N SER A 225 -1.38 -7.90 6.86
CA SER A 225 -2.69 -7.70 7.49
C SER A 225 -3.81 -8.53 6.85
N PHE A 226 -3.59 -9.13 5.67
CA PHE A 226 -4.54 -10.05 5.05
C PHE A 226 -4.42 -11.44 5.69
N LEU A 227 -5.31 -11.72 6.64
CA LEU A 227 -5.29 -12.92 7.47
C LEU A 227 -6.03 -14.10 6.82
N THR A 228 -5.52 -15.30 7.05
CA THR A 228 -6.21 -16.56 6.79
C THR A 228 -7.37 -16.75 7.77
N GLY A 229 -8.22 -17.77 7.54
CA GLY A 229 -9.29 -18.13 8.48
C GLY A 229 -8.81 -18.54 9.89
N LYS A 230 -7.49 -18.71 10.10
CA LYS A 230 -6.86 -18.96 11.40
C LYS A 230 -6.33 -17.70 12.09
N GLY A 231 -6.49 -16.53 11.48
CA GLY A 231 -5.95 -15.27 12.00
C GLY A 231 -4.45 -15.07 11.74
N GLU A 232 -3.83 -15.89 10.90
CA GLU A 232 -2.41 -15.78 10.53
C GLU A 232 -2.25 -15.03 9.22
N PRO A 233 -1.21 -14.19 9.04
CA PRO A 233 -0.89 -13.57 7.75
C PRO A 233 -0.80 -14.59 6.63
N SER A 234 -1.48 -14.32 5.50
CA SER A 234 -1.41 -15.17 4.31
C SER A 234 0.03 -15.35 3.80
N GLN A 235 0.86 -14.31 3.92
CA GLN A 235 2.30 -14.37 3.68
C GLN A 235 3.04 -13.35 4.54
N LYS A 236 4.00 -13.84 5.33
CA LYS A 236 4.86 -13.02 6.22
C LYS A 236 6.30 -12.87 5.72
N TRP A 237 6.79 -13.87 4.97
CA TRP A 237 8.15 -13.87 4.44
C TRP A 237 8.17 -13.59 2.94
N TYR A 238 9.01 -12.66 2.52
CA TYR A 238 9.14 -12.18 1.14
C TYR A 238 10.56 -12.43 0.66
N HIS A 239 10.71 -13.28 -0.35
CA HIS A 239 12.01 -13.72 -0.86
C HIS A 239 12.85 -12.54 -1.36
N VAL A 240 14.12 -12.49 -0.96
CA VAL A 240 15.11 -11.55 -1.47
C VAL A 240 16.14 -12.32 -2.29
N PRO A 241 16.16 -12.18 -3.62
CA PRO A 241 17.16 -12.85 -4.44
C PRO A 241 18.58 -12.42 -4.01
N ARG A 242 19.44 -13.39 -3.69
CA ARG A 242 20.85 -13.14 -3.33
C ARG A 242 21.58 -12.31 -4.40
N SER A 243 21.25 -12.50 -5.67
CA SER A 243 21.81 -11.75 -6.80
C SER A 243 21.45 -10.26 -6.82
N PHE A 244 20.48 -9.83 -6.01
CA PHE A 244 20.14 -8.41 -5.86
C PHE A 244 21.07 -7.71 -4.87
N LEU A 245 21.83 -8.47 -4.07
CA LEU A 245 22.67 -7.94 -3.00
C LEU A 245 24.10 -7.66 -3.43
N LYS A 246 24.65 -6.59 -2.88
CA LYS A 246 26.07 -6.27 -2.77
C LYS A 246 26.57 -6.78 -1.42
N PRO A 247 27.90 -6.95 -1.22
CA PRO A 247 28.46 -7.34 0.07
C PRO A 247 28.01 -6.42 1.22
N THR A 248 28.01 -5.10 0.99
CA THR A 248 27.64 -4.09 1.99
C THR A 248 26.77 -2.98 1.40
N GLY A 249 26.10 -2.21 2.26
CA GLY A 249 25.39 -0.98 1.88
C GLY A 249 24.22 -1.20 0.93
N ASN A 250 23.47 -2.30 1.10
CA ASN A 250 22.26 -2.56 0.34
C ASN A 250 21.15 -1.63 0.79
N LEU A 251 20.53 -0.93 -0.15
CA LEU A 251 19.39 -0.06 0.12
C LEU A 251 18.11 -0.91 0.19
N LEU A 252 17.42 -0.86 1.32
CA LEU A 252 16.07 -1.38 1.50
C LEU A 252 15.10 -0.20 1.49
N VAL A 253 14.12 -0.22 0.60
CA VAL A 253 13.02 0.75 0.56
C VAL A 253 11.69 0.01 0.62
N ILE A 254 10.79 0.48 1.46
CA ILE A 254 9.46 -0.10 1.69
C ILE A 254 8.45 1.02 1.56
N PHE A 255 7.40 0.80 0.76
CA PHE A 255 6.18 1.60 0.86
C PHE A 255 5.21 0.85 1.75
N GLU A 256 4.78 1.46 2.85
CA GLU A 256 3.72 1.00 3.76
C GLU A 256 2.44 1.79 3.48
N GLU A 257 1.46 1.09 2.93
CA GLU A 257 0.16 1.60 2.54
C GLU A 257 -0.77 1.77 3.74
N GLU A 258 -0.71 0.84 4.69
CA GLU A 258 -1.50 0.83 5.92
C GLU A 258 -0.62 1.30 7.08
N THR A 259 -0.58 0.60 8.20
CA THR A 259 0.27 0.94 9.33
C THR A 259 1.19 -0.22 9.65
N GLY A 260 2.46 0.07 9.89
CA GLY A 260 3.49 -0.93 10.12
C GLY A 260 4.64 -0.37 10.91
N ASN A 261 5.27 -1.22 11.72
CA ASN A 261 6.47 -0.85 12.46
C ASN A 261 7.72 -1.42 11.75
N PRO A 262 8.53 -0.59 11.07
CA PRO A 262 9.72 -1.06 10.36
C PRO A 262 10.79 -1.63 11.29
N VAL A 263 10.76 -1.27 12.58
CA VAL A 263 11.70 -1.75 13.61
C VAL A 263 11.48 -3.25 13.92
N GLY A 264 10.30 -3.79 13.61
CA GLY A 264 9.99 -5.21 13.78
C GLY A 264 10.42 -6.10 12.62
N ILE A 265 10.97 -5.54 11.54
CA ILE A 265 11.40 -6.30 10.36
C ILE A 265 12.66 -7.10 10.70
N THR A 266 12.76 -8.32 10.15
CA THR A 266 13.98 -9.12 10.18
C THR A 266 14.34 -9.65 8.79
N LEU A 267 15.64 -9.84 8.54
CA LEU A 267 16.11 -10.65 7.43
C LEU A 267 16.39 -12.05 7.96
N ASP A 268 15.76 -13.05 7.35
CA ASP A 268 15.80 -14.43 7.79
C ASP A 268 16.45 -15.31 6.73
N VAL A 269 17.24 -16.28 7.17
CA VAL A 269 17.73 -17.39 6.33
C VAL A 269 16.72 -18.54 6.33
N VAL A 270 16.50 -19.10 5.14
CA VAL A 270 15.71 -20.31 4.92
C VAL A 270 16.65 -21.51 5.03
N SER A 271 16.55 -22.28 6.11
CA SER A 271 17.24 -23.56 6.25
C SER A 271 16.26 -24.71 6.02
N ILE A 272 16.59 -25.60 5.09
CA ILE A 272 15.83 -26.85 4.86
C ILE A 272 16.59 -27.98 5.54
N THR A 273 16.08 -28.44 6.68
CA THR A 273 16.60 -29.66 7.31
C THR A 273 16.03 -30.86 6.54
N LYS A 274 16.87 -31.62 5.85
CA LYS A 274 16.47 -32.94 5.35
C LYS A 274 16.41 -33.90 6.53
N THR A 275 15.21 -34.25 6.97
CA THR A 275 15.02 -35.40 7.86
C THR A 275 15.23 -36.65 7.01
N LEU A 276 16.38 -37.30 7.14
CA LEU A 276 16.59 -38.63 6.60
C LEU A 276 15.88 -39.62 7.53
N PHE A 277 14.78 -40.22 7.07
CA PHE A 277 14.25 -41.42 7.71
C PHE A 277 15.23 -42.55 7.39
N VAL A 278 15.99 -42.99 8.39
CA VAL A 278 16.71 -44.26 8.30
C VAL A 278 15.67 -45.32 8.58
N ASP A 279 15.25 -46.07 7.56
CA ASP A 279 14.43 -47.25 7.75
C ASP A 279 15.15 -48.17 8.74
N ALA A 280 14.57 -48.34 9.92
CA ALA A 280 15.03 -49.32 10.88
C ALA A 280 14.86 -50.69 10.20
N GLN A 281 15.97 -51.33 9.86
CA GLN A 281 15.95 -52.73 9.47
C GLN A 281 15.36 -53.53 10.64
N CYS A 282 14.17 -54.10 10.43
CA CYS A 282 13.64 -55.11 11.32
C CYS A 282 14.59 -56.31 11.29
N THR A 283 15.26 -56.57 12.41
CA THR A 283 15.94 -57.83 12.72
C THR A 283 14.94 -58.93 13.04
#